data_AF-A0A6B1DFB3-F1
#
_entry.id   AF-A0A6B1DFB3-F1
#
_cell.length_a   1.000
_cell.length_b   1.000
_cell.length_c   1.000
_cell.angle_alpha   90.00
_cell.angle_beta   90.00
_cell.angle_gamma   90.00
#
_symmetry.space_group_name_H-M   'P 1'
#
loop_
_entity.id
_entity.type
_entity.pdbx_description
1 polymer ?
#
loop_
_entity_poly.entity_id
_entity_poly.type
_entity_poly.pdbx_seq_one_letter_code
_entity_poly.pdbx_strand_id
1 'polypeptide(L)'
;MAADRLIIFDTTLRDGEQSPGFSMNTEEKIRLGRQIATLGADIIEAGFPIASDDDAHAVSRIATEIQGPVIAALARCNPADIDRAGESLAPATRSRIHTFIATSDLHLERKLRISREQCLAAVTAGVTQARSYTDDVEFSAEDATRSDLDFLCRVVDAAIAAGATTINLPDTVGYCTPEEIEEFFTDVRGKVRDADQVIFSAHCHDDLGLAVANSLAALRAGCRQVECTINGIGERAGNASLEEIVMATKVKPDRLPFQTSIATTELVRTSRLLSELTEQPVQANKAIVGRNAFAHEAGIHQDGVIKDRRTYEIMKPEDVGVESTLVLGKHSGRHAVKKRCEDLGYTLSRFELDRVYREVIALADRQKTVEDDDVAAIVERVRAALGDAPAAAVLAGDRA
;
A
#
# COMPACT_ATOMS: atom_id res chain seq x y z
N MET A 1 -10.93 1.30 -22.75
CA MET A 1 -10.59 0.33 -21.69
C MET A 1 -11.87 -0.23 -21.11
N ALA A 2 -11.89 -1.47 -20.59
CA ALA A 2 -13.07 -1.97 -19.89
C ALA A 2 -13.44 -1.01 -18.76
N ALA A 3 -14.73 -0.68 -18.59
CA ALA A 3 -15.22 0.34 -17.65
C ALA A 3 -14.81 0.10 -16.17
N ASP A 4 -14.31 -1.10 -15.90
CA ASP A 4 -14.05 -1.68 -14.58
C ASP A 4 -12.55 -1.82 -14.26
N ARG A 5 -11.61 -1.47 -15.16
CA ARG A 5 -10.18 -1.53 -14.85
C ARG A 5 -9.75 -0.34 -13.98
N LEU A 6 -9.11 -0.61 -12.85
CA LEU A 6 -8.44 0.38 -12.01
C LEU A 6 -6.93 0.32 -12.25
N ILE A 7 -6.34 1.46 -12.61
CA ILE A 7 -4.89 1.64 -12.75
C ILE A 7 -4.30 1.93 -11.36
N ILE A 8 -3.33 1.11 -10.96
CA ILE A 8 -2.56 1.32 -9.74
C ILE A 8 -1.25 2.01 -10.09
N PHE A 9 -1.15 3.29 -9.70
CA PHE A 9 0.07 4.06 -9.79
C PHE A 9 0.78 3.99 -8.43
N ASP A 10 1.94 3.34 -8.40
CA ASP A 10 2.77 3.28 -7.20
C ASP A 10 3.79 4.43 -7.22
N THR A 11 3.78 5.24 -6.16
CA THR A 11 4.75 6.33 -5.93
C THR A 11 5.64 6.07 -4.71
N THR A 12 5.88 4.80 -4.38
CA THR A 12 6.70 4.43 -3.21
C THR A 12 8.14 4.92 -3.37
N LEU A 13 8.67 4.90 -4.60
CA LEU A 13 10.04 5.32 -4.92
C LEU A 13 10.22 6.83 -5.10
N ARG A 14 9.12 7.61 -5.03
CA ARG A 14 9.13 9.08 -5.13
C ARG A 14 8.50 9.72 -3.91
N ASP A 15 7.17 9.68 -3.77
CA ASP A 15 6.48 10.30 -2.63
C ASP A 15 6.82 9.58 -1.32
N GLY A 16 6.82 8.25 -1.37
CA GLY A 16 7.13 7.42 -0.20
C GLY A 16 8.48 7.75 0.44
N GLU A 17 9.48 8.05 -0.38
CA GLU A 17 10.83 8.39 0.05
C GLU A 17 10.93 9.77 0.74
N GLN A 18 9.99 10.69 0.48
CA GLN A 18 10.03 12.03 1.08
C GLN A 18 9.79 11.99 2.59
N SER A 19 9.20 10.91 3.10
CA SER A 19 9.07 10.67 4.53
C SER A 19 10.44 10.55 5.23
N PRO A 20 10.69 11.32 6.31
CA PRO A 20 11.92 11.16 7.09
C PRO A 20 12.16 9.71 7.53
N GLY A 21 13.33 9.17 7.19
CA GLY A 21 13.72 7.80 7.53
C GLY A 21 13.35 6.72 6.50
N PHE A 22 12.80 7.11 5.34
CA PHE A 22 12.47 6.20 4.23
C PHE A 22 13.35 6.38 2.98
N SER A 23 14.43 7.15 3.08
CA SER A 23 15.40 7.35 1.99
C SER A 23 16.01 6.04 1.53
N MET A 24 16.15 5.85 0.22
CA MET A 24 16.73 4.65 -0.40
C MET A 24 17.84 5.05 -1.37
N ASN A 25 18.95 4.32 -1.35
CA ASN A 25 19.97 4.46 -2.40
C ASN A 25 19.49 3.82 -3.72
N THR A 26 20.22 4.11 -4.81
CA THR A 26 19.90 3.59 -6.16
C THR A 26 19.65 2.07 -6.19
N GLU A 27 20.48 1.25 -5.53
CA GLU A 27 20.34 -0.21 -5.58
C GLU A 27 19.13 -0.71 -4.78
N GLU A 28 18.80 -0.03 -3.67
CA GLU A 28 17.59 -0.30 -2.88
C GLU A 28 16.34 0.06 -3.69
N LYS A 29 16.34 1.22 -4.38
CA LYS A 29 15.24 1.62 -5.28
C LYS A 29 15.03 0.61 -6.41
N ILE A 30 16.10 0.10 -7.02
CA ILE A 30 16.01 -0.92 -8.07
C ILE A 30 15.47 -2.24 -7.50
N ARG A 31 15.95 -2.67 -6.33
CA ARG A 31 15.47 -3.90 -5.66
C ARG A 31 13.99 -3.80 -5.35
N LEU A 32 13.54 -2.68 -4.78
CA LEU A 32 12.12 -2.45 -4.49
C LEU A 32 11.29 -2.29 -5.77
N GLY A 33 11.77 -1.55 -6.77
CA GLY A 33 11.10 -1.36 -8.06
C GLY A 33 10.85 -2.69 -8.79
N ARG A 34 11.81 -3.63 -8.77
CA ARG A 34 11.60 -4.98 -9.32
C ARG A 34 10.52 -5.76 -8.57
N GLN A 35 10.44 -5.59 -7.25
CA GLN A 35 9.38 -6.21 -6.44
C GLN A 35 8.03 -5.55 -6.72
N ILE A 36 7.95 -4.23 -6.89
CA ILE A 36 6.70 -3.53 -7.26
C ILE A 36 6.24 -3.95 -8.67
N ALA A 37 7.17 -4.15 -9.60
CA ALA A 37 6.86 -4.70 -10.93
C ALA A 37 6.34 -6.15 -10.83
N THR A 38 6.93 -6.97 -9.94
CA THR A 38 6.46 -8.34 -9.66
C THR A 38 5.08 -8.35 -9.00
N LEU A 39 4.82 -7.38 -8.10
CA LEU A 39 3.52 -7.15 -7.49
C LEU A 39 2.46 -6.77 -8.54
N GLY A 40 2.87 -6.22 -9.68
CA GLY A 40 2.00 -5.94 -10.82
C GLY A 40 1.39 -4.55 -10.82
N ALA A 41 2.06 -3.55 -10.22
CA ALA A 41 1.65 -2.15 -10.37
C ALA A 41 1.63 -1.76 -11.86
N ASP A 42 0.66 -0.95 -12.26
CA ASP A 42 0.54 -0.51 -13.66
C ASP A 42 1.60 0.53 -14.01
N ILE A 43 1.91 1.41 -13.04
CA ILE A 43 2.84 2.52 -13.16
C ILE A 43 3.71 2.57 -11.91
N ILE A 44 5.01 2.80 -12.10
CA ILE A 44 5.98 3.05 -11.03
C ILE A 44 6.54 4.44 -11.24
N GLU A 45 6.27 5.36 -10.32
CA GLU A 45 6.96 6.65 -10.30
C GLU A 45 8.31 6.50 -9.60
N ALA A 46 9.35 6.51 -10.42
CA ALA A 46 10.70 6.09 -10.03
C ALA A 46 11.49 7.17 -9.29
N GLY A 47 11.04 8.43 -9.31
CA GLY A 47 11.72 9.54 -8.65
C GLY A 47 11.36 10.91 -9.21
N PHE A 48 12.13 11.91 -8.80
CA PHE A 48 12.08 13.30 -9.25
C PHE A 48 13.48 13.73 -9.77
N PRO A 49 13.81 13.42 -11.04
CA PRO A 49 15.19 13.49 -11.57
C PRO A 49 15.94 14.81 -11.39
N ILE A 50 15.25 15.94 -11.33
CA ILE A 50 15.90 17.24 -11.13
C ILE A 50 16.45 17.43 -9.71
N ALA A 51 15.98 16.63 -8.74
CA ALA A 51 16.32 16.79 -7.33
C ALA A 51 17.81 16.53 -7.08
N SER A 52 18.41 15.58 -7.80
CA SER A 52 19.85 15.31 -7.77
C SER A 52 20.30 14.43 -8.95
N ASP A 53 21.61 14.40 -9.21
CA ASP A 53 22.18 13.47 -10.21
C ASP A 53 22.02 11.99 -9.82
N ASP A 54 22.01 11.68 -8.52
CA ASP A 54 21.76 10.32 -8.02
C ASP A 54 20.32 9.89 -8.34
N ASP A 55 19.36 10.79 -8.13
CA ASP A 55 17.95 10.47 -8.40
C ASP A 55 17.67 10.32 -9.91
N ALA A 56 18.26 11.17 -10.75
CA ALA A 56 18.20 10.98 -12.20
C ALA A 56 18.86 9.67 -12.66
N HIS A 57 20.00 9.31 -12.06
CA HIS A 57 20.66 8.04 -12.34
C HIS A 57 19.81 6.85 -11.89
N ALA A 58 19.18 6.92 -10.71
CA ALA A 58 18.27 5.88 -10.22
C ALA A 58 17.06 5.69 -11.16
N VAL A 59 16.42 6.78 -11.60
CA VAL A 59 15.33 6.72 -12.58
C VAL A 59 15.79 6.09 -13.89
N SER A 60 16.97 6.46 -14.40
CA SER A 60 17.50 5.90 -15.64
C SER A 60 17.84 4.41 -15.53
N ARG A 61 18.38 3.97 -14.39
CA ARG A 61 18.62 2.55 -14.08
C ARG A 61 17.31 1.77 -14.01
N ILE A 62 16.30 2.29 -13.31
CA ILE A 62 14.96 1.69 -13.21
C ILE A 62 14.31 1.58 -14.59
N ALA A 63 14.35 2.66 -15.39
CA ALA A 63 13.85 2.70 -16.76
C ALA A 63 14.50 1.64 -17.66
N THR A 64 15.79 1.37 -17.45
CA THR A 64 16.55 0.38 -18.22
C THR A 64 16.21 -1.05 -17.79
N GLU A 65 16.17 -1.30 -16.48
CA GLU A 65 16.19 -2.66 -15.92
C GLU A 65 14.81 -3.26 -15.65
N ILE A 66 13.80 -2.42 -15.40
CA ILE A 66 12.47 -2.88 -15.01
C ILE A 66 11.54 -2.84 -16.23
N GLN A 67 10.93 -3.99 -16.52
CA GLN A 67 10.05 -4.20 -17.67
C GLN A 67 8.64 -4.58 -17.18
N GLY A 68 7.62 -4.19 -17.94
CA GLY A 68 6.21 -4.44 -17.63
C GLY A 68 5.42 -3.17 -17.34
N PRO A 69 5.61 -2.51 -16.17
CA PRO A 69 4.93 -1.27 -15.83
C PRO A 69 5.36 -0.11 -16.73
N VAL A 70 4.57 0.96 -16.72
CA VAL A 70 5.03 2.27 -17.19
C VAL A 70 5.96 2.85 -16.13
N ILE A 71 7.12 3.36 -16.54
CA ILE A 71 8.04 4.05 -15.64
C ILE A 71 7.75 5.55 -15.73
N ALA A 72 7.36 6.15 -14.61
CA ALA A 72 7.05 7.56 -14.50
C ALA A 72 8.17 8.33 -13.78
N ALA A 73 8.34 9.60 -14.13
CA ALA A 73 9.19 10.53 -13.39
C ALA A 73 8.46 11.86 -13.19
N LEU A 74 8.59 12.41 -11.98
CA LEU A 74 8.01 13.70 -11.62
C LEU A 74 8.85 14.84 -12.19
N ALA A 75 8.19 15.90 -12.66
CA ALA A 75 8.81 17.14 -13.10
C ALA A 75 7.92 18.34 -12.76
N ARG A 76 8.48 19.47 -12.28
CA ARG A 76 7.68 20.71 -12.24
C ARG A 76 7.36 21.15 -13.67
N CYS A 77 6.34 21.99 -13.87
CA CYS A 77 6.13 22.70 -15.14
C CYS A 77 7.24 23.75 -15.38
N ASN A 78 8.47 23.26 -15.54
CA ASN A 78 9.70 24.01 -15.80
C ASN A 78 10.50 23.30 -16.89
N PRO A 79 11.08 24.02 -17.86
CA PRO A 79 11.76 23.36 -18.97
C PRO A 79 12.92 22.43 -18.57
N ALA A 80 13.76 22.82 -17.61
CA ALA A 80 14.90 22.02 -17.20
C ALA A 80 14.47 20.73 -16.49
N ASP A 81 13.42 20.81 -15.66
CA ASP A 81 12.85 19.65 -14.98
C ASP A 81 12.30 18.63 -15.99
N ILE A 82 11.58 19.10 -17.01
CA ILE A 82 10.96 18.24 -18.02
C ILE A 82 12.02 17.61 -18.92
N ASP A 83 13.03 18.37 -19.35
CA ASP A 83 14.15 17.83 -20.12
C ASP A 83 14.87 16.74 -19.32
N ARG A 84 15.16 16.99 -18.03
CA ARG A 84 15.82 16.01 -17.17
C ARG A 84 14.99 14.74 -16.97
N ALA A 85 13.67 14.88 -16.83
CA ALA A 85 12.77 13.74 -16.74
C ALA A 85 12.72 12.94 -18.05
N GLY A 86 12.60 13.62 -19.19
CA GLY A 86 12.61 13.01 -20.52
C GLY A 86 13.89 12.24 -20.81
N GLU A 87 15.05 12.84 -20.50
CA GLU A 87 16.36 12.18 -20.64
C GLU A 87 16.50 10.95 -19.74
N SER A 88 16.07 11.06 -18.48
CA SER A 88 16.18 9.96 -17.51
C SER A 88 15.28 8.78 -17.88
N LEU A 89 14.11 9.05 -18.48
CA LEU A 89 13.16 8.05 -18.91
C LEU A 89 13.42 7.48 -20.32
N ALA A 90 14.34 8.06 -21.10
CA ALA A 90 14.61 7.66 -22.47
C ALA A 90 14.87 6.14 -22.69
N PRO A 91 15.49 5.39 -21.74
CA PRO A 91 15.67 3.95 -21.88
C PRO A 91 14.40 3.11 -21.67
N ALA A 92 13.33 3.67 -21.08
CA ALA A 92 12.14 2.92 -20.74
C ALA A 92 11.35 2.50 -21.98
N THR A 93 10.94 1.23 -22.02
CA THR A 93 10.04 0.70 -23.06
C THR A 93 8.69 1.41 -23.06
N ARG A 94 8.22 1.82 -21.86
CA ARG A 94 7.00 2.58 -21.63
C ARG A 94 7.30 3.65 -20.59
N SER A 95 7.26 4.91 -20.99
CA SER A 95 7.57 6.05 -20.12
C SER A 95 6.37 6.97 -19.94
N ARG A 96 6.26 7.58 -18.77
CA ARG A 96 5.31 8.66 -18.47
C ARG A 96 6.04 9.84 -17.86
N ILE A 97 5.80 11.04 -18.37
CA ILE A 97 6.21 12.25 -17.67
C ILE A 97 5.03 12.72 -16.84
N HIS A 98 5.23 12.78 -15.53
CA HIS A 98 4.27 13.35 -14.59
C HIS A 98 4.70 14.78 -14.30
N THR A 99 4.02 15.77 -14.91
CA THR A 99 4.31 17.18 -14.68
C THR A 99 3.30 17.85 -13.75
N PHE A 100 3.74 18.79 -12.91
CA PHE A 100 2.87 19.41 -11.92
C PHE A 100 3.15 20.90 -11.70
N ILE A 101 2.11 21.60 -11.23
CA ILE A 101 2.20 22.94 -10.66
C ILE A 101 1.09 23.17 -9.64
N ALA A 102 1.36 23.96 -8.61
CA ALA A 102 0.34 24.34 -7.63
C ALA A 102 -0.72 25.26 -8.24
N THR A 103 -1.98 25.03 -7.88
CA THR A 103 -3.12 25.77 -8.44
C THR A 103 -3.95 26.54 -7.42
N SER A 104 -3.78 26.29 -6.12
CA SER A 104 -4.53 27.03 -5.10
C SER A 104 -4.01 28.46 -4.97
N ASP A 105 -4.90 29.41 -4.68
CA ASP A 105 -4.52 30.82 -4.59
C ASP A 105 -3.42 31.06 -3.55
N LEU A 106 -3.47 30.32 -2.42
CA LEU A 106 -2.42 30.38 -1.40
C LEU A 106 -1.05 29.99 -1.97
N HIS A 107 -0.97 28.93 -2.77
CA HIS A 107 0.28 28.50 -3.38
C HIS A 107 0.74 29.44 -4.49
N LEU A 108 -0.18 29.92 -5.34
CA LEU A 108 0.12 30.90 -6.38
C LEU A 108 0.71 32.19 -5.79
N GLU A 109 0.10 32.72 -4.73
CA GLU A 109 0.53 33.96 -4.10
C GLU A 109 1.79 33.79 -3.24
N ARG A 110 1.85 32.74 -2.42
CA ARG A 110 2.88 32.61 -1.37
C ARG A 110 4.07 31.75 -1.76
N LYS A 111 3.84 30.66 -2.50
CA LYS A 111 4.90 29.71 -2.91
C LYS A 111 5.50 30.13 -4.25
N LEU A 112 4.67 30.28 -5.28
CA LEU A 112 5.12 30.49 -6.65
C LEU A 112 5.30 31.96 -7.02
N ARG A 113 4.52 32.85 -6.40
CA ARG A 113 4.48 34.30 -6.69
C ARG A 113 4.18 34.60 -8.16
N ILE A 114 3.19 33.90 -8.71
CA ILE A 114 2.74 34.04 -10.10
C ILE A 114 1.23 34.32 -10.18
N SER A 115 0.77 34.92 -11.28
CA SER A 115 -0.66 35.09 -11.55
C SER A 115 -1.30 33.80 -12.07
N ARG A 116 -2.63 33.74 -12.02
CA ARG A 116 -3.43 32.66 -12.62
C ARG A 116 -3.15 32.49 -14.13
N GLU A 117 -2.94 33.60 -14.86
CA GLU A 117 -2.57 33.56 -16.29
C GLU A 117 -1.17 32.99 -16.52
N GLN A 118 -0.20 33.35 -15.68
CA GLN A 118 1.14 32.79 -15.73
C GLN A 118 1.13 31.29 -15.42
N CYS A 119 0.30 30.86 -14.47
CA CYS A 119 0.06 29.44 -14.18
C CYS A 119 -0.46 28.70 -15.42
N LEU A 120 -1.53 29.19 -16.06
CA LEU A 120 -2.07 28.57 -17.28
C LEU A 120 -1.05 28.48 -18.42
N ALA A 121 -0.23 29.52 -18.60
CA ALA A 121 0.85 29.51 -19.58
C ALA A 121 1.93 28.47 -19.25
N ALA A 122 2.31 28.33 -17.98
CA ALA A 122 3.27 27.34 -17.52
C ALA A 122 2.75 25.90 -17.70
N VAL A 123 1.47 25.65 -17.41
CA VAL A 123 0.82 24.35 -17.64
C VAL A 123 0.86 23.98 -19.12
N THR A 124 0.41 24.89 -19.98
CA THR A 124 0.39 24.66 -21.44
C THR A 124 1.79 24.37 -21.95
N ALA A 125 2.78 25.18 -21.57
CA ALA A 125 4.17 25.00 -22.00
C ALA A 125 4.78 23.70 -21.48
N GLY A 126 4.57 23.38 -20.19
CA GLY A 126 5.12 22.19 -19.55
C GLY A 126 4.57 20.89 -20.14
N VAL A 127 3.24 20.80 -20.30
CA VAL A 127 2.60 19.63 -20.93
C VAL A 127 3.04 19.50 -22.38
N THR A 128 3.09 20.60 -23.15
CA THR A 128 3.54 20.58 -24.55
C THR A 128 4.98 20.07 -24.68
N GLN A 129 5.87 20.48 -23.79
CA GLN A 129 7.25 20.00 -23.77
C GLN A 129 7.33 18.53 -23.34
N ALA A 130 6.56 18.10 -22.34
CA ALA A 130 6.52 16.69 -21.95
C ALA A 130 6.08 15.80 -23.14
N ARG A 131 5.14 16.28 -23.97
CA ARG A 131 4.69 15.61 -25.20
C ARG A 131 5.74 15.46 -26.28
N SER A 132 6.85 16.21 -26.25
CA SER A 132 7.96 15.97 -27.18
C SER A 132 8.81 14.76 -26.79
N TYR A 133 8.67 14.24 -25.56
CA TYR A 133 9.44 13.11 -25.05
C TYR A 133 8.63 11.81 -24.98
N THR A 134 7.33 11.88 -24.67
CA THR A 134 6.46 10.70 -24.57
C THR A 134 5.01 11.01 -24.93
N ASP A 135 4.30 9.98 -25.38
CA ASP A 135 2.86 10.04 -25.64
C ASP A 135 1.99 9.88 -24.39
N ASP A 136 2.57 9.50 -23.25
CA ASP A 136 1.86 9.36 -21.98
C ASP A 136 2.30 10.47 -21.02
N VAL A 137 1.44 11.49 -20.86
CA VAL A 137 1.72 12.65 -20.01
C VAL A 137 0.62 12.80 -18.99
N GLU A 138 1.03 12.84 -17.73
CA GLU A 138 0.16 13.12 -16.61
C GLU A 138 0.40 14.53 -16.10
N PHE A 139 -0.70 15.26 -15.86
CA PHE A 139 -0.65 16.59 -15.27
C PHE A 139 -1.29 16.58 -13.88
N SER A 140 -0.56 17.08 -12.89
CA SER A 140 -1.05 17.30 -11.52
C SER A 140 -1.28 18.77 -11.21
N ALA A 141 -2.49 19.07 -10.75
CA ALA A 141 -2.81 20.35 -10.12
C ALA A 141 -2.50 20.25 -8.60
N GLU A 142 -1.28 20.56 -8.17
CA GLU A 142 -0.94 20.51 -6.74
C GLU A 142 -1.90 21.40 -5.93
N ASP A 143 -2.36 20.87 -4.79
CA ASP A 143 -3.35 21.46 -3.89
C ASP A 143 -4.76 21.65 -4.48
N ALA A 144 -5.15 20.78 -5.44
CA ALA A 144 -6.39 20.89 -6.20
C ALA A 144 -7.65 21.02 -5.33
N THR A 145 -7.74 20.27 -4.23
CA THR A 145 -8.92 20.25 -3.35
C THR A 145 -9.17 21.58 -2.63
N ARG A 146 -8.19 22.47 -2.60
CA ARG A 146 -8.29 23.83 -2.02
C ARG A 146 -8.20 24.94 -3.06
N SER A 147 -8.20 24.59 -4.34
CA SER A 147 -8.21 25.53 -5.45
C SER A 147 -9.62 26.08 -5.71
N ASP A 148 -9.69 27.30 -6.21
CA ASP A 148 -10.92 27.83 -6.80
C ASP A 148 -11.36 26.94 -7.96
N LEU A 149 -12.56 26.35 -7.85
CA LEU A 149 -13.03 25.28 -8.74
C LEU A 149 -13.07 25.71 -10.21
N ASP A 150 -13.53 26.94 -10.50
CA ASP A 150 -13.62 27.43 -11.87
C ASP A 150 -12.24 27.69 -12.48
N PHE A 151 -11.28 28.17 -11.69
CA PHE A 151 -9.89 28.28 -12.12
C PHE A 151 -9.24 26.92 -12.33
N LEU A 152 -9.46 25.96 -11.41
CA LEU A 152 -8.98 24.59 -11.56
C LEU A 152 -9.48 23.97 -12.85
N CYS A 153 -10.77 24.10 -13.18
CA CYS A 153 -11.32 23.59 -14.44
C CYS A 153 -10.63 24.20 -15.66
N ARG A 154 -10.31 25.50 -15.64
CA ARG A 154 -9.53 26.15 -16.72
C ARG A 154 -8.10 25.62 -16.83
N VAL A 155 -7.47 25.28 -15.69
CA VAL A 155 -6.14 24.66 -15.67
C VAL A 155 -6.19 23.26 -16.27
N VAL A 156 -7.19 22.47 -15.89
CA VAL A 156 -7.40 21.13 -16.44
C VAL A 156 -7.68 21.20 -17.94
N ASP A 157 -8.58 22.08 -18.39
CA ASP A 157 -8.85 22.31 -19.83
C ASP A 157 -7.55 22.63 -20.60
N ALA A 158 -6.70 23.49 -20.03
CA ALA A 158 -5.42 23.84 -20.66
C ALA A 158 -4.45 22.65 -20.73
N ALA A 159 -4.39 21.83 -19.68
CA ALA A 159 -3.56 20.63 -19.67
C ALA A 159 -4.03 19.59 -20.70
N ILE A 160 -5.34 19.32 -20.77
CA ILE A 160 -5.94 18.41 -21.75
C ILE A 160 -5.66 18.93 -23.18
N ALA A 161 -5.92 20.21 -23.44
CA ALA A 161 -5.68 20.82 -24.75
C ALA A 161 -4.20 20.79 -25.18
N ALA A 162 -3.26 20.81 -24.22
CA ALA A 162 -1.83 20.69 -24.46
C ALA A 162 -1.36 19.24 -24.66
N GLY A 163 -2.23 18.25 -24.42
CA GLY A 163 -1.97 16.84 -24.71
C GLY A 163 -1.79 15.93 -23.49
N ALA A 164 -2.16 16.38 -22.29
CA ALA A 164 -2.19 15.50 -21.11
C ALA A 164 -3.21 14.36 -21.33
N THR A 165 -2.78 13.12 -21.07
CA THR A 165 -3.60 11.90 -21.18
C THR A 165 -4.20 11.49 -19.84
N THR A 166 -3.59 11.94 -18.74
CA THR A 166 -4.06 11.73 -17.38
C THR A 166 -4.06 13.05 -16.61
N ILE A 167 -5.13 13.31 -15.86
CA ILE A 167 -5.27 14.46 -14.98
C ILE A 167 -5.31 13.96 -13.54
N ASN A 168 -4.29 14.28 -12.76
CA ASN A 168 -4.23 13.96 -11.34
C ASN A 168 -4.65 15.18 -10.52
N LEU A 169 -5.55 14.95 -9.56
CA LEU A 169 -6.05 15.98 -8.65
C LEU A 169 -5.77 15.55 -7.21
N PRO A 170 -4.65 16.02 -6.62
CA PRO A 170 -4.24 15.64 -5.28
C PRO A 170 -5.03 16.35 -4.17
N ASP A 171 -5.38 15.60 -3.12
CA ASP A 171 -5.65 16.13 -1.77
C ASP A 171 -4.32 16.27 -1.03
N THR A 172 -3.55 17.28 -1.40
CA THR A 172 -2.13 17.47 -1.02
C THR A 172 -1.91 17.49 0.49
N VAL A 173 -2.91 17.90 1.27
CA VAL A 173 -2.81 18.04 2.73
C VAL A 173 -3.70 17.05 3.49
N GLY A 174 -4.32 16.08 2.82
CA GLY A 174 -5.12 15.03 3.44
C GLY A 174 -6.28 15.57 4.29
N TYR A 175 -6.91 16.65 3.84
CA TYR A 175 -7.90 17.39 4.63
C TYR A 175 -9.34 16.98 4.30
N CYS A 176 -9.59 16.49 3.09
CA CYS A 176 -10.95 16.26 2.62
C CYS A 176 -11.57 15.00 3.23
N THR A 177 -12.90 15.01 3.29
CA THR A 177 -13.72 13.84 3.59
C THR A 177 -14.10 13.07 2.32
N PRO A 178 -14.52 11.80 2.42
CA PRO A 178 -14.93 11.01 1.25
C PRO A 178 -16.06 11.65 0.44
N GLU A 179 -17.03 12.27 1.11
CA GLU A 179 -18.15 12.96 0.47
C GLU A 179 -17.67 14.18 -0.33
N GLU A 180 -16.78 15.00 0.26
CA GLU A 180 -16.18 16.16 -0.43
C GLU A 180 -15.36 15.73 -1.65
N ILE A 181 -14.64 14.61 -1.57
CA ILE A 181 -13.84 14.08 -2.69
C ILE A 181 -14.76 13.58 -3.82
N GLU A 182 -15.85 12.89 -3.48
CA GLU A 182 -16.82 12.42 -4.48
C GLU A 182 -17.51 13.60 -5.19
N GLU A 183 -17.92 14.62 -4.45
CA GLU A 183 -18.48 15.86 -4.99
C GLU A 183 -17.45 16.59 -5.87
N PHE A 184 -16.23 16.78 -5.37
CA PHE A 184 -15.15 17.47 -6.07
C PHE A 184 -14.83 16.86 -7.44
N PHE A 185 -14.61 15.54 -7.50
CA PHE A 185 -14.32 14.88 -8.78
C PHE A 185 -15.54 14.87 -9.72
N THR A 186 -16.76 14.77 -9.17
CA THR A 186 -17.99 14.85 -9.97
C THR A 186 -18.12 16.23 -10.62
N ASP A 187 -17.88 17.28 -9.84
CA ASP A 187 -17.96 18.68 -10.30
C ASP A 187 -16.90 19.00 -11.35
N VAL A 188 -15.64 18.64 -11.10
CA VAL A 188 -14.56 18.89 -12.07
C VAL A 188 -14.84 18.15 -13.37
N ARG A 189 -15.20 16.86 -13.32
CA ARG A 189 -15.52 16.08 -14.52
C ARG A 189 -16.77 16.58 -15.27
N GLY A 190 -17.73 17.17 -14.56
CA GLY A 190 -18.93 17.76 -15.15
C GLY A 190 -18.70 19.12 -15.83
N LYS A 191 -17.65 19.84 -15.42
CA LYS A 191 -17.32 21.19 -15.92
C LYS A 191 -16.22 21.22 -16.98
N VAL A 192 -15.24 20.32 -16.88
CA VAL A 192 -14.08 20.24 -17.78
C VAL A 192 -14.49 19.73 -19.15
N ARG A 193 -13.92 20.33 -20.20
CA ARG A 193 -14.14 19.91 -21.59
C ARG A 193 -13.30 18.67 -21.89
N ASP A 194 -13.86 17.76 -22.68
CA ASP A 194 -13.17 16.52 -23.08
C ASP A 194 -12.74 15.65 -21.88
N ALA A 195 -13.42 15.79 -20.73
CA ALA A 195 -13.17 15.02 -19.52
C ALA A 195 -13.36 13.50 -19.73
N ASP A 196 -14.08 13.10 -20.77
CA ASP A 196 -14.26 11.71 -21.20
C ASP A 196 -13.11 11.17 -22.07
N GLN A 197 -12.20 12.03 -22.52
CA GLN A 197 -11.04 11.66 -23.33
C GLN A 197 -9.77 11.38 -22.52
N VAL A 198 -9.76 11.72 -21.22
CA VAL A 198 -8.62 11.56 -20.32
C VAL A 198 -8.95 10.70 -19.12
N ILE A 199 -7.90 10.19 -18.46
CA ILE A 199 -8.03 9.45 -17.21
C ILE A 199 -7.94 10.44 -16.05
N PHE A 200 -8.89 10.40 -15.12
CA PHE A 200 -8.73 11.08 -13.83
C PHE A 200 -8.03 10.18 -12.82
N SER A 201 -6.97 10.72 -12.21
CA SER A 201 -6.18 10.13 -11.13
C SER A 201 -6.49 10.85 -9.81
N ALA A 202 -6.54 10.07 -8.72
CA ALA A 202 -6.67 10.59 -7.37
C ALA A 202 -5.42 10.27 -6.56
N HIS A 203 -4.88 11.29 -5.91
CA HIS A 203 -3.73 11.22 -5.03
C HIS A 203 -4.12 11.79 -3.67
N CYS A 204 -4.25 10.95 -2.65
CA CYS A 204 -4.76 11.38 -1.35
C CYS A 204 -3.71 11.17 -0.26
N HIS A 205 -3.38 12.25 0.47
CA HIS A 205 -2.58 12.16 1.69
C HIS A 205 -3.43 11.76 2.90
N ASP A 206 -2.77 11.26 3.95
CA ASP A 206 -3.42 10.59 5.09
C ASP A 206 -3.41 11.40 6.39
N ASP A 207 -3.29 12.72 6.33
CA ASP A 207 -3.21 13.59 7.53
C ASP A 207 -4.39 13.43 8.51
N LEU A 208 -5.58 13.05 8.01
CA LEU A 208 -6.76 12.71 8.82
C LEU A 208 -7.08 11.20 8.90
N GLY A 209 -6.23 10.33 8.36
CA GLY A 209 -6.48 8.88 8.29
C GLY A 209 -7.58 8.48 7.30
N LEU A 210 -7.83 9.31 6.28
CA LEU A 210 -8.92 9.15 5.31
C LEU A 210 -8.44 8.88 3.88
N ALA A 211 -7.13 8.75 3.63
CA ALA A 211 -6.59 8.67 2.26
C ALA A 211 -7.20 7.54 1.43
N VAL A 212 -7.25 6.32 1.99
CA VAL A 212 -7.85 5.16 1.31
C VAL A 212 -9.35 5.37 1.07
N ALA A 213 -10.08 5.92 2.04
CA ALA A 213 -11.52 6.18 1.89
C ALA A 213 -11.79 7.22 0.80
N ASN A 214 -10.96 8.27 0.73
CA ASN A 214 -11.00 9.32 -0.28
C ASN A 214 -10.66 8.76 -1.67
N SER A 215 -9.61 7.96 -1.81
CA SER A 215 -9.28 7.31 -3.09
C SER A 215 -10.44 6.43 -3.58
N LEU A 216 -11.08 5.65 -2.71
CA LEU A 216 -12.27 4.85 -3.08
C LEU A 216 -13.49 5.71 -3.43
N ALA A 217 -13.63 6.89 -2.83
CA ALA A 217 -14.68 7.85 -3.18
C ALA A 217 -14.47 8.46 -4.58
N ALA A 218 -13.22 8.81 -4.91
CA ALA A 218 -12.86 9.29 -6.25
C ALA A 218 -13.19 8.25 -7.34
N LEU A 219 -13.03 6.94 -7.05
CA LEU A 219 -13.43 5.88 -7.99
C LEU A 219 -14.93 5.89 -8.31
N ARG A 220 -15.77 6.15 -7.30
CA ARG A 220 -17.22 6.29 -7.48
C ARG A 220 -17.57 7.52 -8.32
N ALA A 221 -16.82 8.61 -8.15
CA ALA A 221 -16.92 9.82 -8.96
C ALA A 221 -16.37 9.67 -10.39
N GLY A 222 -15.82 8.51 -10.76
CA GLY A 222 -15.40 8.19 -12.13
C GLY A 222 -13.89 8.20 -12.37
N CYS A 223 -13.07 8.38 -11.33
CA CYS A 223 -11.62 8.18 -11.45
C CYS A 223 -11.29 6.73 -11.82
N ARG A 224 -10.22 6.54 -12.59
CA ARG A 224 -9.75 5.21 -13.04
C ARG A 224 -8.27 4.97 -12.80
N GLN A 225 -7.60 5.92 -12.16
CA GLN A 225 -6.27 5.77 -11.59
C GLN A 225 -6.28 6.22 -10.13
N VAL A 226 -5.50 5.54 -9.30
CA VAL A 226 -5.21 5.97 -7.93
C VAL A 226 -3.71 5.91 -7.71
N GLU A 227 -3.19 6.97 -7.11
CA GLU A 227 -1.81 7.06 -6.67
C GLU A 227 -1.72 6.65 -5.20
N CYS A 228 -0.82 5.72 -4.93
CA CYS A 228 -0.70 5.09 -3.63
C CYS A 228 0.75 4.65 -3.39
N THR A 229 1.03 4.23 -2.16
CA THR A 229 2.32 3.68 -1.78
C THR A 229 2.16 2.40 -1.01
N ILE A 230 3.19 1.53 -1.09
CA ILE A 230 3.30 0.37 -0.23
C ILE A 230 3.37 0.86 1.22
N ASN A 231 2.58 0.23 2.09
CA ASN A 231 2.45 0.59 3.49
C ASN A 231 1.82 1.97 3.78
N GLY A 232 1.42 2.74 2.77
CA GLY A 232 0.89 4.10 2.93
C GLY A 232 1.96 5.13 3.32
N ILE A 233 3.24 4.89 3.03
CA ILE A 233 4.32 5.82 3.34
C ILE A 233 4.28 7.08 2.47
N GLY A 234 4.87 8.17 2.94
CA GLY A 234 5.03 9.42 2.20
C GLY A 234 5.09 10.63 3.12
N GLU A 235 4.97 11.82 2.55
CA GLU A 235 5.01 13.07 3.33
C GLU A 235 4.07 13.05 4.55
N ARG A 236 4.60 13.47 5.71
CA ARG A 236 3.85 13.61 6.99
C ARG A 236 3.24 12.30 7.48
N ALA A 237 1.91 12.14 7.33
CA ALA A 237 1.17 10.94 7.69
C ALA A 237 1.15 9.90 6.56
N GLY A 238 1.59 10.28 5.36
CA GLY A 238 1.76 9.40 4.22
C GLY A 238 0.68 9.54 3.16
N ASN A 239 0.56 8.50 2.35
CA ASN A 239 -0.34 8.40 1.20
C ASN A 239 -1.39 7.30 1.42
N ALA A 240 -2.36 7.24 0.53
CA ALA A 240 -3.27 6.09 0.47
C ALA A 240 -2.48 4.78 0.31
N SER A 241 -2.81 3.78 1.14
CA SER A 241 -2.10 2.51 1.17
C SER A 241 -2.53 1.60 0.02
N LEU A 242 -1.56 1.17 -0.79
CA LEU A 242 -1.79 0.33 -1.98
C LEU A 242 -2.53 -0.97 -1.62
N GLU A 243 -2.04 -1.69 -0.62
CA GLU A 243 -2.58 -2.98 -0.19
C GLU A 243 -4.03 -2.87 0.32
N GLU A 244 -4.40 -1.74 0.92
CA GLU A 244 -5.73 -1.50 1.48
C GLU A 244 -6.73 -1.20 0.36
N ILE A 245 -6.37 -0.36 -0.61
CA ILE A 245 -7.19 -0.10 -1.80
C ILE A 245 -7.42 -1.39 -2.58
N VAL A 246 -6.34 -2.13 -2.88
CA VAL A 246 -6.40 -3.36 -3.68
C VAL A 246 -7.27 -4.40 -2.99
N MET A 247 -7.06 -4.65 -1.69
CA MET A 247 -7.86 -5.64 -0.99
C MET A 247 -9.31 -5.20 -0.80
N ALA A 248 -9.60 -3.90 -0.65
CA ALA A 248 -10.97 -3.39 -0.62
C ALA A 248 -11.73 -3.74 -1.91
N THR A 249 -11.14 -3.50 -3.08
CA THR A 249 -11.75 -3.88 -4.38
C THR A 249 -11.95 -5.39 -4.52
N LYS A 250 -10.98 -6.18 -4.04
CA LYS A 250 -11.03 -7.66 -4.10
C LYS A 250 -12.10 -8.28 -3.20
N VAL A 251 -12.28 -7.76 -1.99
CA VAL A 251 -13.22 -8.33 -0.99
C VAL A 251 -14.63 -7.76 -1.07
N LYS A 252 -14.81 -6.64 -1.78
CA LYS A 252 -16.11 -5.98 -2.00
C LYS A 252 -16.44 -5.77 -3.49
N PRO A 253 -16.36 -6.80 -4.35
CA PRO A 253 -16.62 -6.63 -5.78
C PRO A 253 -18.07 -6.22 -6.09
N ASP A 254 -19.01 -6.41 -5.17
CA ASP A 254 -20.39 -5.97 -5.30
C ASP A 254 -20.58 -4.45 -5.14
N ARG A 255 -19.61 -3.76 -4.53
CA ARG A 255 -19.61 -2.30 -4.30
C ARG A 255 -18.48 -1.57 -4.99
N LEU A 256 -17.36 -2.25 -5.14
CA LEU A 256 -16.15 -1.79 -5.79
C LEU A 256 -15.82 -2.78 -6.91
N PRO A 257 -16.60 -2.79 -8.02
CA PRO A 257 -16.44 -3.76 -9.11
C PRO A 257 -15.22 -3.45 -9.98
N PHE A 258 -14.12 -3.04 -9.36
CA PHE A 258 -12.89 -2.63 -10.02
C PHE A 258 -11.87 -3.77 -10.01
N GLN A 259 -11.22 -3.99 -11.16
CA GLN A 259 -10.18 -5.00 -11.33
C GLN A 259 -8.82 -4.32 -11.40
N THR A 260 -7.86 -4.82 -10.63
CA THR A 260 -6.45 -4.40 -10.65
C THR A 260 -5.57 -5.49 -11.24
N SER A 261 -4.37 -5.15 -11.71
CA SER A 261 -3.34 -6.11 -12.12
C SER A 261 -2.51 -6.66 -10.96
N ILE A 262 -2.81 -6.26 -9.73
CA ILE A 262 -1.98 -6.57 -8.56
C ILE A 262 -2.08 -8.04 -8.20
N ALA A 263 -0.93 -8.71 -8.17
CA ALA A 263 -0.76 -10.04 -7.62
C ALA A 263 -0.84 -9.97 -6.08
N THR A 264 -2.05 -10.05 -5.53
CA THR A 264 -2.28 -9.81 -4.10
C THR A 264 -1.45 -10.70 -3.17
N THR A 265 -1.07 -11.90 -3.63
CA THR A 265 -0.17 -12.81 -2.90
C THR A 265 1.25 -12.28 -2.69
N GLU A 266 1.65 -11.20 -3.37
CA GLU A 266 2.95 -10.54 -3.20
C GLU A 266 2.90 -9.35 -2.23
N LEU A 267 1.73 -8.98 -1.69
CA LEU A 267 1.56 -7.78 -0.86
C LEU A 267 2.43 -7.80 0.40
N VAL A 268 2.34 -8.87 1.21
CA VAL A 268 3.11 -8.97 2.45
C VAL A 268 4.61 -9.07 2.19
N ARG A 269 5.02 -9.75 1.13
CA ARG A 269 6.43 -9.81 0.73
C ARG A 269 6.98 -8.43 0.35
N THR A 270 6.20 -7.66 -0.42
CA THR A 270 6.57 -6.30 -0.83
C THR A 270 6.66 -5.36 0.37
N SER A 271 5.67 -5.43 1.28
CA SER A 271 5.66 -4.69 2.55
C SER A 271 6.89 -5.00 3.42
N ARG A 272 7.25 -6.28 3.56
CA ARG A 272 8.44 -6.72 4.31
C ARG A 272 9.74 -6.24 3.68
N LEU A 273 9.85 -6.29 2.36
CA LEU A 273 11.01 -5.78 1.65
C LEU A 273 11.19 -4.28 1.89
N LEU A 274 10.11 -3.50 1.80
CA LEU A 274 10.18 -2.07 2.11
C LEU A 274 10.70 -1.84 3.54
N SER A 275 10.16 -2.54 4.54
CA SER A 275 10.65 -2.46 5.92
C SER A 275 12.10 -2.89 6.11
N GLU A 276 12.58 -3.87 5.34
CA GLU A 276 13.99 -4.30 5.36
C GLU A 276 14.91 -3.21 4.82
N LEU A 277 14.53 -2.56 3.72
CA LEU A 277 15.34 -1.55 3.05
C LEU A 277 15.38 -0.22 3.81
N THR A 278 14.27 0.17 4.45
CA THR A 278 14.19 1.46 5.16
C THR A 278 14.44 1.34 6.66
N GLU A 279 14.59 0.12 7.17
CA GLU A 279 14.65 -0.20 8.60
C GLU A 279 13.44 0.32 9.40
N GLN A 280 12.34 0.65 8.72
CA GLN A 280 11.11 1.13 9.35
C GLN A 280 10.12 -0.03 9.55
N PRO A 281 9.78 -0.40 10.80
CA PRO A 281 8.87 -1.50 11.06
C PRO A 281 7.43 -1.12 10.72
N VAL A 282 6.70 -2.07 10.12
CA VAL A 282 5.25 -1.96 9.95
C VAL A 282 4.55 -2.10 11.30
N GLN A 283 3.53 -1.27 11.53
CA GLN A 283 2.67 -1.37 12.70
C GLN A 283 2.04 -2.76 12.80
N ALA A 284 2.03 -3.33 14.00
CA ALA A 284 1.56 -4.70 14.21
C ALA A 284 0.12 -4.92 13.71
N ASN A 285 -0.72 -3.91 13.93
CA ASN A 285 -2.14 -3.88 13.60
C ASN A 285 -2.44 -3.15 12.28
N LYS A 286 -1.44 -2.88 11.43
CA LYS A 286 -1.70 -2.32 10.11
C LYS A 286 -2.62 -3.25 9.31
N ALA A 287 -3.61 -2.68 8.64
CA ALA A 287 -4.53 -3.44 7.82
C ALA A 287 -3.77 -4.22 6.72
N ILE A 288 -4.27 -5.41 6.41
CA ILE A 288 -3.76 -6.31 5.35
C ILE A 288 -2.38 -6.93 5.65
N VAL A 289 -1.36 -6.13 5.92
CA VAL A 289 0.05 -6.57 5.99
C VAL A 289 0.64 -6.62 7.40
N GLY A 290 -0.06 -6.05 8.39
CA GLY A 290 0.37 -6.11 9.79
C GLY A 290 0.37 -7.55 10.32
N ARG A 291 1.36 -7.90 11.16
CA ARG A 291 1.46 -9.25 11.75
C ARG A 291 0.22 -9.71 12.53
N ASN A 292 -0.57 -8.77 13.03
CA ASN A 292 -1.81 -9.05 13.77
C ASN A 292 -3.07 -9.01 12.88
N ALA A 293 -2.97 -8.69 11.58
CA ALA A 293 -4.13 -8.52 10.69
C ALA A 293 -5.00 -9.79 10.57
N PHE A 294 -4.42 -10.96 10.80
CA PHE A 294 -5.09 -12.26 10.76
C PHE A 294 -5.01 -13.04 12.08
N ALA A 295 -4.55 -12.40 13.16
CA ALA A 295 -4.37 -13.06 14.45
C ALA A 295 -5.65 -12.97 15.30
N HIS A 296 -6.09 -14.11 15.86
CA HIS A 296 -7.27 -14.18 16.74
C HIS A 296 -6.86 -14.61 18.15
N GLU A 297 -6.81 -13.67 19.10
CA GLU A 297 -6.38 -13.96 20.47
C GLU A 297 -7.54 -14.43 21.37
N ALA A 298 -8.73 -13.84 21.25
CA ALA A 298 -9.85 -14.12 22.15
C ALA A 298 -10.41 -15.54 21.96
N GLY A 299 -10.54 -16.31 23.05
CA GLY A 299 -10.99 -17.70 22.99
C GLY A 299 -12.36 -17.93 22.32
N ILE A 300 -13.28 -16.95 22.41
CA ILE A 300 -14.56 -16.98 21.69
C ILE A 300 -14.39 -16.79 20.17
N HIS A 301 -13.42 -15.97 19.74
CA HIS A 301 -13.11 -15.76 18.32
C HIS A 301 -12.40 -16.99 17.75
N GLN A 302 -11.47 -17.59 18.51
CA GLN A 302 -10.80 -18.83 18.12
C GLN A 302 -11.79 -19.97 17.89
N ASP A 303 -12.75 -20.17 18.81
CA ASP A 303 -13.81 -21.18 18.64
C ASP A 303 -14.65 -20.92 17.38
N GLY A 304 -15.00 -19.65 17.11
CA GLY A 304 -15.67 -19.25 15.88
C GLY A 304 -14.88 -19.59 14.61
N VAL A 305 -13.60 -19.20 14.55
CA VAL A 305 -12.71 -19.45 13.40
C VAL A 305 -12.46 -20.95 13.18
N ILE A 306 -12.38 -21.74 14.25
CA ILE A 306 -12.26 -23.20 14.17
C ILE A 306 -13.52 -23.82 13.54
N LYS A 307 -14.71 -23.30 13.85
CA LYS A 307 -15.98 -23.78 13.29
C LYS A 307 -16.15 -23.34 11.83
N ASP A 308 -15.95 -22.06 11.56
CA ASP A 308 -15.98 -21.47 10.22
C ASP A 308 -15.18 -20.16 10.21
N ARG A 309 -14.07 -20.12 9.47
CA ARG A 309 -13.20 -18.93 9.40
C ARG A 309 -13.93 -17.65 8.99
N ARG A 310 -15.01 -17.78 8.19
CA ARG A 310 -15.80 -16.64 7.70
C ARG A 310 -16.54 -15.88 8.80
N THR A 311 -16.62 -16.41 10.02
CA THR A 311 -17.26 -15.70 11.13
C THR A 311 -16.51 -14.42 11.52
N TYR A 312 -15.18 -14.39 11.31
CA TYR A 312 -14.33 -13.25 11.70
C TYR A 312 -13.32 -12.83 10.63
N GLU A 313 -13.15 -13.60 9.56
CA GLU A 313 -12.20 -13.28 8.49
C GLU A 313 -12.93 -12.86 7.20
N ILE A 314 -12.68 -11.62 6.77
CA ILE A 314 -13.21 -11.07 5.51
C ILE A 314 -12.41 -11.51 4.29
N MET A 315 -11.21 -12.05 4.50
CA MET A 315 -10.30 -12.59 3.49
C MET A 315 -9.37 -13.61 4.15
N LYS A 316 -8.72 -14.46 3.36
CA LYS A 316 -7.78 -15.45 3.90
C LYS A 316 -6.36 -14.86 3.99
N PRO A 317 -5.52 -15.28 4.95
CA PRO A 317 -4.11 -14.87 4.99
C PRO A 317 -3.37 -15.18 3.68
N GLU A 318 -3.69 -16.30 3.03
CA GLU A 318 -3.06 -16.71 1.78
C GLU A 318 -3.39 -15.77 0.63
N ASP A 319 -4.51 -15.04 0.69
CA ASP A 319 -4.90 -14.07 -0.34
C ASP A 319 -3.90 -12.92 -0.45
N VAL A 320 -3.11 -12.67 0.61
CA VAL A 320 -2.12 -11.59 0.71
C VAL A 320 -0.67 -12.08 0.82
N GLY A 321 -0.45 -13.39 0.69
CA GLY A 321 0.88 -14.01 0.75
C GLY A 321 1.33 -14.41 2.15
N VAL A 322 0.40 -14.59 3.10
CA VAL A 322 0.71 -15.06 4.45
C VAL A 322 0.34 -16.54 4.57
N GLU A 323 1.29 -17.36 5.03
CA GLU A 323 0.97 -18.71 5.47
C GLU A 323 0.21 -18.65 6.80
N SER A 324 -0.94 -19.32 6.89
CA SER A 324 -1.72 -19.32 8.14
C SER A 324 -0.91 -19.93 9.28
N THR A 325 -0.48 -19.11 10.23
CA THR A 325 0.11 -19.56 11.48
C THR A 325 -0.84 -19.25 12.63
N LEU A 326 -1.22 -20.27 13.38
CA LEU A 326 -2.06 -20.11 14.56
C LEU A 326 -1.20 -19.53 15.69
N VAL A 327 -1.35 -18.25 15.99
CA VAL A 327 -0.59 -17.59 17.07
C VAL A 327 -1.12 -18.04 18.43
N LEU A 328 -0.24 -18.52 19.30
CA LEU A 328 -0.56 -18.86 20.69
C LEU A 328 -0.23 -17.68 21.63
N GLY A 329 -1.25 -17.17 22.33
CA GLY A 329 -1.14 -16.19 23.40
C GLY A 329 -1.94 -16.57 24.65
N LYS A 330 -1.99 -15.67 25.64
CA LYS A 330 -2.60 -15.87 26.98
C LYS A 330 -4.09 -16.26 26.96
N HIS A 331 -4.79 -15.94 25.86
CA HIS A 331 -6.22 -16.24 25.69
C HIS A 331 -6.47 -17.48 24.82
N SER A 332 -5.42 -18.22 24.45
CA SER A 332 -5.54 -19.40 23.59
C SER A 332 -6.30 -20.53 24.27
N GLY A 333 -7.25 -21.12 23.55
CA GLY A 333 -7.96 -22.30 24.02
C GLY A 333 -7.13 -23.58 23.93
N ARG A 334 -7.50 -24.61 24.69
CA ARG A 334 -6.85 -25.93 24.66
C ARG A 334 -6.82 -26.58 23.25
N HIS A 335 -7.85 -26.34 22.45
CA HIS A 335 -7.90 -26.81 21.06
C HIS A 335 -6.86 -26.14 20.17
N ALA A 336 -6.60 -24.84 20.37
CA ALA A 336 -5.58 -24.10 19.63
C ALA A 336 -4.17 -24.64 19.93
N VAL A 337 -3.85 -24.85 21.21
CA VAL A 337 -2.57 -25.46 21.61
C VAL A 337 -2.41 -26.85 21.03
N LYS A 338 -3.46 -27.69 21.10
CA LYS A 338 -3.43 -29.04 20.52
C LYS A 338 -3.09 -29.01 19.03
N LYS A 339 -3.82 -28.20 18.26
CA LYS A 339 -3.63 -28.09 16.82
C LYS A 339 -2.21 -27.62 16.47
N ARG A 340 -1.67 -26.63 17.21
CA ARG A 340 -0.32 -26.15 16.96
C ARG A 340 0.75 -27.21 17.25
N CYS A 341 0.58 -28.00 18.30
CA CYS A 341 1.46 -29.16 18.54
C CYS A 341 1.39 -30.17 17.40
N GLU A 342 0.19 -30.47 16.88
CA GLU A 342 0.01 -31.37 15.72
C GLU A 342 0.67 -30.81 14.45
N ASP A 343 0.54 -29.50 14.18
CA ASP A 343 1.17 -28.81 13.04
C ASP A 343 2.72 -28.87 13.12
N LEU A 344 3.28 -28.89 14.34
CA LEU A 344 4.71 -29.05 14.61
C LEU A 344 5.17 -30.52 14.61
N GLY A 345 4.29 -31.46 14.27
CA GLY A 345 4.60 -32.89 14.21
C GLY A 345 4.51 -33.63 15.55
N TYR A 346 3.95 -33.00 16.59
CA TYR A 346 3.77 -33.62 17.90
C TYR A 346 2.38 -34.25 18.06
N THR A 347 2.34 -35.55 18.31
CA THR A 347 1.13 -36.21 18.83
C THR A 347 1.21 -36.28 20.35
N LEU A 348 0.24 -35.68 21.04
CA LEU A 348 0.17 -35.63 22.50
C LEU A 348 -1.01 -36.43 23.02
N SER A 349 -0.78 -37.20 24.09
CA SER A 349 -1.85 -37.78 24.90
C SER A 349 -2.67 -36.69 25.60
N ARG A 350 -3.85 -37.04 26.11
CA ARG A 350 -4.71 -36.10 26.84
C ARG A 350 -3.99 -35.47 28.04
N PHE A 351 -3.14 -36.24 28.71
CA PHE A 351 -2.39 -35.81 29.90
C PHE A 351 -1.23 -34.88 29.54
N GLU A 352 -0.46 -35.21 28.50
CA GLU A 352 0.59 -34.33 27.98
C GLU A 352 0.01 -33.01 27.50
N LEU A 353 -1.08 -33.05 26.74
CA LEU A 353 -1.76 -31.85 26.26
C LEU A 353 -2.24 -30.95 27.41
N ASP A 354 -2.72 -31.53 28.52
CA ASP A 354 -3.13 -30.77 29.70
C ASP A 354 -1.96 -30.01 30.33
N ARG A 355 -0.78 -30.64 30.41
CA ARG A 355 0.42 -30.01 30.97
C ARG A 355 1.01 -28.97 30.02
N VAL A 356 1.18 -29.33 28.75
CA VAL A 356 1.64 -28.41 27.70
C VAL A 356 0.73 -27.18 27.64
N TYR A 357 -0.59 -27.36 27.67
CA TYR A 357 -1.54 -26.24 27.71
C TYR A 357 -1.26 -25.29 28.89
N ARG A 358 -1.12 -25.81 30.11
CA ARG A 358 -0.85 -24.96 31.28
C ARG A 358 0.49 -24.23 31.19
N GLU A 359 1.53 -24.91 30.72
CA GLU A 359 2.86 -24.30 30.57
C GLU A 359 2.89 -23.25 29.45
N VAL A 360 2.19 -23.48 28.34
CA VAL A 360 2.01 -22.49 27.26
C VAL A 360 1.28 -21.26 27.77
N ILE A 361 0.19 -21.42 28.52
CA ILE A 361 -0.53 -20.28 29.11
C ILE A 361 0.34 -19.55 30.14
N ALA A 362 1.05 -20.27 31.00
CA ALA A 362 1.95 -19.67 31.99
C ALA A 362 3.14 -18.95 31.33
N LEU A 363 3.61 -19.41 30.17
CA LEU A 363 4.62 -18.72 29.38
C LEU A 363 4.01 -17.46 28.73
N ALA A 364 2.83 -17.57 28.13
CA ALA A 364 2.11 -16.45 27.54
C ALA A 364 1.68 -15.37 28.56
N ASP A 365 1.59 -15.70 29.85
CA ASP A 365 1.42 -14.72 30.93
C ASP A 365 2.69 -13.88 31.17
N ARG A 366 3.87 -14.45 30.87
CA ARG A 366 5.18 -13.81 31.09
C ARG A 366 5.73 -13.12 29.84
N GLN A 367 5.36 -13.60 28.65
CA GLN A 367 5.79 -13.02 27.36
C GLN A 367 4.60 -12.85 26.42
N LYS A 368 4.65 -11.81 25.58
CA LYS A 368 3.49 -11.40 24.77
C LYS A 368 3.11 -12.38 23.66
N THR A 369 4.05 -13.19 23.20
CA THR A 369 3.85 -14.18 22.13
C THR A 369 4.58 -15.47 22.50
N VAL A 370 3.99 -16.62 22.18
CA VAL A 370 4.65 -17.92 22.30
C VAL A 370 4.98 -18.40 20.89
N GLU A 371 6.27 -18.53 20.59
CA GLU A 371 6.75 -18.97 19.28
C GLU A 371 6.81 -20.50 19.17
N ASP A 372 7.03 -21.02 17.97
CA ASP A 372 7.05 -22.48 17.74
C ASP A 372 8.17 -23.17 18.53
N ASP A 373 9.33 -22.52 18.63
CA ASP A 373 10.46 -22.99 19.42
C ASP A 373 10.11 -23.07 20.91
N ASP A 374 9.30 -22.13 21.42
CA ASP A 374 8.79 -22.17 22.79
C ASP A 374 7.85 -23.36 23.00
N VAL A 375 6.92 -23.59 22.05
CA VAL A 375 5.98 -24.72 22.09
C VAL A 375 6.73 -26.04 22.05
N ALA A 376 7.68 -26.19 21.13
CA ALA A 376 8.52 -27.36 21.00
C ALA A 376 9.32 -27.61 22.30
N ALA A 377 9.94 -26.57 22.86
CA ALA A 377 10.67 -26.67 24.12
C ALA A 377 9.77 -27.07 25.31
N ILE A 378 8.54 -26.56 25.38
CA ILE A 378 7.57 -26.98 26.40
C ILE A 378 7.17 -28.45 26.20
N VAL A 379 6.87 -28.87 24.97
CA VAL A 379 6.51 -30.26 24.67
C VAL A 379 7.62 -31.24 25.07
N GLU A 380 8.86 -30.95 24.69
CA GLU A 380 10.01 -31.79 25.04
C GLU A 380 10.24 -31.84 26.56
N ARG A 381 10.10 -30.70 27.26
CA ARG A 381 10.21 -30.65 28.73
C ARG A 381 9.13 -31.48 29.42
N VAL A 382 7.88 -31.38 28.95
CA VAL A 382 6.75 -32.16 29.48
C VAL A 382 6.95 -33.65 29.23
N ARG A 383 7.43 -34.03 28.04
CA ARG A 383 7.74 -35.43 27.70
C ARG A 383 8.88 -35.98 28.56
N ALA A 384 9.96 -35.23 28.72
CA ALA A 384 11.08 -35.63 29.58
C ALA A 384 10.62 -35.84 31.04
N ALA A 385 9.83 -34.91 31.58
CA ALA A 385 9.28 -35.02 32.93
C ALA A 385 8.30 -36.22 33.11
N LEU A 386 7.69 -36.71 32.03
CA LEU A 386 6.80 -37.87 32.05
C LEU A 386 7.53 -39.18 31.73
N GLY A 387 8.62 -39.13 30.97
CA GLY A 387 9.54 -40.26 30.76
C GLY A 387 10.36 -40.58 32.00
N ASP A 388 10.67 -39.56 32.81
CA ASP A 388 11.36 -39.70 34.11
C ASP A 388 10.42 -39.97 35.30
N ALA A 389 9.11 -40.09 35.06
CA ALA A 389 8.19 -40.54 36.10
C ALA A 389 8.53 -42.01 36.45
N PRO A 390 8.92 -42.33 37.69
CA PRO A 390 9.16 -43.71 38.07
C PRO A 390 7.91 -44.54 37.77
N ALA A 391 8.10 -45.72 37.20
CA ALA A 391 7.05 -46.72 36.98
C ALA A 391 6.48 -47.29 38.30
N ALA A 392 6.04 -46.42 39.21
CA ALA A 392 5.60 -46.75 40.56
C ALA A 392 4.36 -45.92 40.93
N ALA A 393 3.26 -46.14 40.20
CA ALA A 393 1.90 -45.93 40.69
C ALA A 393 0.87 -46.67 39.81
N VAL A 394 1.16 -47.92 39.46
CA VAL A 394 0.13 -48.89 39.11
C VAL A 394 0.39 -50.08 40.02
N LEU A 395 -0.64 -50.52 40.75
CA LEU A 395 -0.64 -51.53 41.83
C LEU A 395 -0.48 -50.99 43.26
N ALA A 396 -1.55 -50.39 43.79
CA ALA A 396 -2.20 -50.85 45.02
C ALA A 396 -3.38 -49.95 45.38
N GLY A 397 -4.58 -50.53 45.49
CA GLY A 397 -5.72 -49.90 46.15
C GLY A 397 -6.99 -49.86 45.32
N ASP A 398 -7.58 -51.03 45.02
CA ASP A 398 -8.97 -51.28 45.40
C ASP A 398 -9.33 -52.76 45.22
N ARG A 399 -9.21 -53.48 46.34
CA ARG A 399 -10.01 -54.67 46.66
C ARG A 399 -10.64 -54.40 48.03
N ALA A 400 -11.91 -54.02 48.02
CA ALA A 400 -13.00 -54.47 48.91
C ALA A 400 -14.21 -53.57 48.70
#